data_AF-A0A3B0PU17-F1
#
_entry.id   AF-A0A3B0PU17-F1
#
_cell.length_a   1.000
_cell.length_b   1.000
_cell.length_c   1.000
_cell.angle_alpha   90.00
_cell.angle_beta   90.00
_cell.angle_gamma   90.00
#
_symmetry.space_group_name_H-M   'P 1'
#
loop_
_entity.id
_entity.type
_entity.pdbx_description
1 polymer ?
#
loop_
_entity_poly.entity_id
_entity_poly.type
_entity_poly.pdbx_seq_one_letter_code
_entity_poly.pdbx_strand_id
1 'polypeptide(L)' 'MEDGKIKVKARSNGPSVRNICQEYNGGGHERASGCVLDSFSDIKGFLARCQQEIKTQ' A
#
# COMPACT_ATOMS: atom_id res chain seq x y z
N MET A 1 7.44 18.87 15.04
CA MET A 1 7.28 18.60 13.60
C MET A 1 6.71 17.20 13.50
N GLU A 2 5.38 17.09 13.53
CA GLU A 2 4.70 15.81 13.44
C GLU A 2 4.13 15.74 12.03
N ASP A 3 5.02 15.49 11.07
CA ASP A 3 4.64 15.21 9.71
C ASP A 3 3.96 13.84 9.79
N GLY A 4 2.63 13.83 9.89
CA GLY A 4 1.76 12.67 10.12
C GLY A 4 1.81 11.62 9.00
N LYS A 5 2.95 11.55 8.31
CA LYS A 5 3.26 10.66 7.22
C LYS A 5 3.59 9.26 7.73
N ILE A 6 2.81 8.32 7.26
CA ILE A 6 2.84 6.93 7.67
C ILE A 6 3.52 6.15 6.57
N LYS A 7 4.73 5.65 6.83
CA LYS A 7 5.47 4.81 5.90
C LYS A 7 4.91 3.39 5.93
N VAL A 8 4.30 2.95 4.85
CA VAL A 8 3.76 1.60 4.68
C VAL A 8 4.75 0.75 3.91
N LYS A 9 5.05 -0.44 4.45
CA LYS A 9 5.87 -1.46 3.78
C LYS A 9 4.99 -2.67 3.50
N ALA A 10 4.61 -2.85 2.24
CA ALA A 10 3.78 -3.96 1.79
C ALA A 10 4.66 -5.10 1.25
N ARG A 11 4.38 -6.32 1.72
CA ARG A 11 5.03 -7.55 1.28
C ARG A 11 3.93 -8.57 1.00
N SER A 12 4.01 -9.24 -0.15
CA SER A 12 3.07 -10.32 -0.51
C SER A 12 3.82 -11.52 -1.05
N ASN A 13 3.35 -12.71 -0.65
CA ASN A 13 3.83 -13.98 -1.22
C ASN A 13 3.05 -14.40 -2.48
N GLY A 14 1.85 -13.87 -2.69
CA GLY A 14 1.00 -14.13 -3.86
C GLY A 14 0.82 -12.89 -4.74
N PRO A 15 -0.19 -12.04 -4.45
CA PRO A 15 -0.57 -10.95 -5.34
C PRO A 15 0.41 -9.78 -5.35
N SER A 16 0.45 -9.07 -6.48
CA SER A 16 1.34 -7.92 -6.66
C SER A 16 0.89 -6.74 -5.80
N VAL A 17 1.72 -6.37 -4.82
CA VAL A 17 1.47 -5.19 -3.95
C VAL A 17 1.89 -3.88 -4.59
N ARG A 18 2.57 -3.96 -5.75
CA ARG A 18 3.09 -2.81 -6.49
C ARG A 18 1.98 -1.89 -6.98
N ASN A 19 0.89 -2.44 -7.52
CA ASN A 19 -0.21 -1.66 -8.09
C ASN A 19 -0.83 -0.75 -7.03
N ILE A 20 -1.11 -1.31 -5.86
CA ILE A 20 -1.67 -0.58 -4.73
C ILE A 20 -0.65 0.49 -4.28
N CYS A 21 0.61 0.15 -4.07
CA CYS A 21 1.61 1.13 -3.65
C CYS A 21 1.82 2.26 -4.67
N GLN A 22 1.67 2.00 -5.98
CA GLN A 22 1.74 3.04 -7.00
C GLN A 22 0.59 4.06 -6.90
N GLU A 23 -0.62 3.63 -6.54
CA GLU A 23 -1.75 4.55 -6.34
C GLU A 23 -1.51 5.54 -5.19
N TYR A 24 -0.74 5.12 -4.18
CA TYR A 24 -0.41 5.92 -3.00
C TYR A 24 0.96 6.61 -3.09
N ASN A 25 1.35 7.07 -4.30
CA ASN A 25 2.63 7.74 -4.57
C ASN A 25 3.87 6.95 -4.08
N GLY A 26 3.75 5.63 -4.04
CA GLY A 26 4.81 4.70 -3.70
C GLY A 26 5.30 3.90 -4.90
N GLY A 27 6.03 2.82 -4.60
CA GLY A 27 6.55 1.93 -5.62
C GLY A 27 7.50 0.87 -5.06
N GLY A 28 8.01 0.03 -5.95
CA GLY A 28 8.94 -1.03 -5.61
C GLY A 28 8.76 -2.27 -6.49
N HIS A 29 9.19 -3.41 -5.95
CA HIS A 29 9.04 -4.72 -6.59
C HIS A 29 7.60 -5.22 -6.48
N GLU A 30 7.17 -6.04 -7.45
CA GLU A 30 5.87 -6.74 -7.48
C GLU A 30 5.48 -7.35 -6.13
N ARG A 31 6.44 -7.95 -5.43
CA ARG A 31 6.25 -8.66 -4.15
C ARG A 31 6.66 -7.85 -2.92
N ALA A 32 7.26 -6.68 -3.14
CA ALA A 32 7.82 -5.85 -2.09
C ALA A 32 7.83 -4.38 -2.50
N SER A 33 6.81 -3.64 -2.07
CA SER A 33 6.65 -2.24 -2.40
C SER A 33 6.40 -1.42 -1.13
N GLY A 34 6.71 -0.13 -1.20
CA GLY A 34 6.46 0.82 -0.12
C GLY A 34 5.75 2.06 -0.62
N CYS A 35 4.90 2.64 0.21
CA CYS A 35 4.24 3.91 -0.04
C CYS A 35 4.19 4.74 1.25
N VAL A 36 3.82 6.01 1.11
CA VAL A 36 3.68 6.92 2.25
C VAL A 36 2.26 7.46 2.24
N LEU A 37 1.55 7.25 3.34
CA LEU A 37 0.21 7.80 3.54
C LEU A 37 0.32 9.09 4.33
N ASP A 38 -0.51 10.07 4.02
CA ASP A 38 -0.50 11.36 4.71
C ASP A 38 -1.40 11.36 5.96
N SER A 39 -2.27 10.35 6.11
CA SER A 39 -3.28 10.29 7.16
C SER A 39 -3.68 8.87 7.54
N PHE A 40 -4.15 8.70 8.78
CA PHE A 40 -4.66 7.40 9.28
C PHE A 40 -5.94 6.94 8.57
N SER A 41 -6.71 7.87 7.98
CA SER A 41 -7.90 7.54 7.19
C SER A 41 -7.54 6.73 5.94
N ASP A 42 -6.44 7.10 5.27
CA ASP A 42 -5.94 6.40 4.09
C ASP A 42 -5.54 4.95 4.40
N ILE A 43 -5.18 4.61 5.64
CA ILE A 43 -4.86 3.23 6.02
C ILE A 43 -6.07 2.32 5.78
N LYS A 44 -7.29 2.77 6.10
CA LYS A 44 -8.50 1.98 5.91
C LYS A 44 -8.79 1.76 4.42
N GLY A 45 -8.62 2.80 3.60
CA GLY A 45 -8.74 2.71 2.15
C GLY A 45 -7.68 1.77 1.55
N PHE A 46 -6.42 1.92 1.99
CA PHE A 46 -5.29 1.09 1.57
C PHE A 46 -5.55 -0.39 1.87
N LEU A 47 -6.00 -0.70 3.09
CA LEU A 47 -6.31 -2.08 3.50
C LEU A 47 -7.45 -2.67 2.66
N ALA A 48 -8.53 -1.91 2.42
CA ALA A 48 -9.62 -2.35 1.56
C ALA A 48 -9.15 -2.61 0.12
N ARG A 49 -8.26 -1.75 -0.41
CA ARG A 49 -7.64 -1.96 -1.72
C ARG A 49 -6.77 -3.21 -1.76
N CYS A 50 -5.94 -3.46 -0.74
CA CYS A 50 -5.17 -4.70 -0.64
C CYS A 50 -6.08 -5.93 -0.67
N GLN A 51 -7.20 -5.91 0.06
CA GLN A 51 -8.15 -7.03 0.09
C GLN A 51 -8.84 -7.25 -1.26
N GLN A 52 -9.16 -6.19 -1.99
CA GLN A 52 -9.73 -6.28 -3.33
C GLN A 52 -8.74 -6.93 -4.31
N GLU A 53 -7.48 -6.49 -4.30
CA GLU A 53 -6.41 -7.04 -5.16
C GLU A 53 -6.17 -8.54 -4.89
N ILE A 54 -6.26 -8.96 -3.62
CA ILE A 54 -6.16 -10.40 -3.26
C ILE A 54 -7.32 -11.21 -3.84
N LYS A 55 -8.55 -10.65 -3.88
CA LYS A 55 -9.75 -11.36 -4.37
C LYS A 55 -9.85 -11.48 -5.89
N THR A 56 -9.11 -10.63 -6.62
CA THR A 56 -9.14 -10.58 -8.08
C THR A 56 -8.11 -11.52 -8.74
N GLN A 57 -7.23 -12.18 -7.96
CA GLN A 57 -6.32 -13.22 -8.44
C GLN A 57 -6.85 -14.64 -8.31
#